data_AF-C0HLA3-F1
#
_entry.id   AF-C0HLA3-F1
#
_cell.length_a   1.000
_cell.length_b   1.000
_cell.length_c   1.000
_cell.angle_alpha   90.00
_cell.angle_beta   90.00
_cell.angle_gamma   90.00
#
_symmetry.space_group_name_H-M   'P 1'
#
loop_
_entity.id
_entity.type
_entity.pdbx_description
1 polymer ?
#
loop_
_entity_poly.entity_id
_entity_poly.type
_entity_poly.pdbx_seq_one_letter_code
_entity_poly.pdbx_strand_id
1 'polypeptide(L)' 'VFGGDECNINEHRSLVVLFDSDGFLCAGTLINKEWVLTAAHCDSENFQMQLGV' A
#
# COMPACT_ATOMS: atom_id res chain seq x y z
N VAL A 1 -12.99 -1.88 2.77
CA VAL A 1 -13.28 -3.14 3.50
C VAL A 1 -14.75 -3.11 3.89
N PHE A 2 -15.58 -4.05 3.41
CA PHE A 2 -17.02 -4.04 3.72
C PHE A 2 -17.27 -4.43 5.17
N GLY A 3 -18.04 -3.63 5.92
CA GLY A 3 -18.38 -3.89 7.33
C GLY A 3 -17.27 -3.55 8.34
N GLY A 4 -16.21 -2.85 7.93
CA GLY A 4 -15.20 -2.31 8.83
C GLY A 4 -15.55 -0.93 9.39
N ASP A 5 -14.60 -0.34 10.09
CA ASP A 5 -14.61 1.04 10.56
C ASP A 5 -13.27 1.70 10.20
N GLU A 6 -13.19 3.03 10.31
CA GLU A 6 -11.96 3.77 10.08
C GLU A 6 -10.89 3.38 11.10
N CYS A 7 -9.70 3.06 10.60
CA CYS A 7 -8.58 2.68 11.44
C CYS A 7 -7.93 3.90 12.11
N ASN A 8 -7.29 3.69 13.26
CA ASN A 8 -6.32 4.65 13.77
C ASN A 8 -5.08 4.66 12.87
N ILE A 9 -4.73 5.85 12.38
CA ILE A 9 -3.57 6.08 11.49
C ILE A 9 -2.25 5.56 12.07
N ASN A 10 -2.12 5.51 13.40
CA ASN A 10 -0.88 5.07 14.05
C ASN A 10 -0.75 3.55 14.21
N GLU A 11 -1.79 2.79 13.91
CA GLU A 11 -1.84 1.34 14.17
C GLU A 11 -1.38 0.49 12.98
N HIS A 12 -1.17 1.10 11.80
CA HIS A 12 -0.96 0.39 10.53
C HIS A 12 0.35 0.81 9.85
N ARG A 13 1.43 0.94 10.63
CA ARG A 13 2.74 1.43 10.13
C ARG A 13 3.35 0.63 8.97
N SER A 14 2.95 -0.62 8.81
CA SER A 14 3.42 -1.47 7.71
C SER A 14 2.61 -1.28 6.44
N LEU A 15 1.51 -0.54 6.45
CA LEU A 15 0.67 -0.32 5.27
C LEU A 15 1.38 0.60 4.28
N VAL A 16 1.41 0.18 3.03
CA VAL A 16 1.95 0.93 1.89
C VAL A 16 0.87 1.04 0.83
N VAL A 17 0.73 2.22 0.22
CA VAL A 17 -0.16 2.44 -0.91
C VAL A 17 0.66 2.56 -2.19
N LEU A 18 0.23 1.85 -3.23
CA LEU A 18 0.82 1.89 -4.56
C LEU A 18 -0.07 2.76 -5.46
N PHE A 19 0.54 3.69 -6.16
CA PHE A 19 -0.12 4.56 -7.13
C PHE A 19 0.49 4.37 -8.52
N ASP A 20 -0.30 4.49 -9.57
CA ASP A 20 0.17 4.61 -10.95
C ASP A 20 -0.32 5.93 -11.57
N SER A 21 -0.26 6.05 -12.90
CA SER A 21 -0.73 7.24 -13.61
C SER A 21 -2.24 7.49 -13.48
N ASP A 22 -3.03 6.45 -13.20
CA ASP A 22 -4.49 6.52 -13.10
C ASP A 22 -4.95 6.72 -11.65
N GLY A 23 -4.04 6.64 -10.68
CA GLY A 23 -4.27 6.93 -9.27
C GLY A 23 -3.97 5.74 -8.38
N PHE A 24 -4.88 5.39 -7.47
CA PHE A 24 -4.70 4.24 -6.59
C PHE A 24 -4.67 2.95 -7.41
N LEU A 25 -3.59 2.19 -7.25
CA LEU A 25 -3.42 0.89 -7.89
C LEU A 25 -3.74 -0.24 -6.90
N CYS A 26 -2.98 -0.31 -5.81
CA CYS A 26 -3.01 -1.41 -4.85
C CYS A 26 -2.49 -0.97 -3.47
N ALA A 27 -2.49 -1.92 -2.53
CA ALA A 27 -1.76 -1.79 -1.28
C ALA A 27 -0.64 -2.85 -1.17
N GLY A 28 0.24 -2.67 -0.20
CA GLY A 28 1.32 -3.59 0.13
C GLY A 28 1.69 -3.51 1.61
N THR A 29 2.61 -4.38 2.01
CA THR A 29 3.11 -4.47 3.39
C THR A 29 4.61 -4.24 3.40
N LEU A 30 5.07 -3.23 4.15
CA LEU A 30 6.48 -3.01 4.44
C LEU A 30 7.00 -4.15 5.31
N ILE A 31 7.83 -5.03 4.74
CA ILE A 31 8.38 -6.20 5.44
C ILE A 31 9.77 -5.93 6.05
N ASN A 32 10.47 -4.91 5.55
CA ASN A 32 11.71 -4.36 6.12
C ASN A 32 11.98 -2.96 5.52
N LYS A 33 13.18 -2.40 5.70
CA LYS A 33 13.52 -1.03 5.25
C LYS A 33 13.59 -0.85 3.73
N GLU A 34 13.66 -1.93 2.96
CA GLU A 34 13.95 -1.91 1.52
C GLU A 34 12.90 -2.67 0.69
N TRP A 35 12.05 -3.46 1.33
CA TRP A 35 11.15 -4.39 0.66
C TRP A 35 9.70 -4.19 1.08
N VAL A 36 8.82 -4.11 0.07
CA VAL A 36 7.36 -4.15 0.20
C VAL A 36 6.85 -5.42 -0.47
N LEU A 37 6.01 -6.17 0.25
CA LEU A 37 5.31 -7.32 -0.29
C LEU A 37 3.92 -6.88 -0.80
N THR A 38 3.57 -7.24 -2.03
CA THR A 38 2.24 -7.00 -2.63
C THR A 38 1.82 -8.20 -3.50
N ALA A 39 0.60 -8.17 -4.05
CA ALA A 39 0.12 -9.19 -4.95
C ALA A 39 0.76 -9.05 -6.34
N ALA A 40 1.11 -10.15 -7.01
CA ALA A 40 1.76 -10.12 -8.32
C ALA A 40 0.94 -9.41 -9.42
N HIS A 41 -0.39 -9.35 -9.29
CA HIS A 41 -1.25 -8.64 -10.24
C HIS A 41 -1.27 -7.11 -10.03
N CYS A 42 -0.60 -6.60 -9.00
CA CYS A 42 -0.39 -5.17 -8.76
C CYS A 42 0.87 -4.63 -9.44
N ASP A 43 1.55 -5.45 -10.25
CA ASP A 43 2.68 -5.01 -11.06
C ASP A 43 2.21 -4.02 -12.12
N SER A 44 2.89 -2.86 -12.20
CA SER A 44 2.55 -1.78 -13.12
C SER A 44 3.81 -0.97 -13.46
N GLU A 45 3.82 -0.32 -14.62
CA GLU A 45 4.94 0.54 -14.98
C GLU A 45 4.87 1.88 -14.21
N ASN A 46 6.00 2.34 -13.68
CA ASN A 46 6.14 3.62 -13.00
C ASN A 46 5.27 3.81 -11.75
N PHE A 47 4.98 2.74 -11.00
CA PHE A 47 4.26 2.90 -9.75
C PHE A 47 5.07 3.70 -8.72
N GLN A 48 4.37 4.48 -7.90
CA GLN A 48 4.90 5.19 -6.74
C GLN A 48 4.42 4.50 -5.46
N MET A 49 5.22 4.57 -4.40
CA MET A 49 4.89 4.01 -3.09
C MET A 49 4.75 5.12 -2.06
N GLN A 50 3.64 5.13 -1.33
CA GLN A 50 3.44 5.98 -0.16
C GLN A 50 3.46 5.12 1.11
N LEU A 51 4.38 5.44 2.01
CA LEU A 51 4.53 4.79 3.31
C LEU A 51 3.97 5.68 4.43
N GLY A 52 3.51 5.06 5.52
CA GLY A 52 3.03 5.79 6.71
C GLY A 52 1.68 6.47 6.50
N VAL A 53 0.79 5.77 5.78
CA VAL A 53 -0.62 6.16 5.59
C VAL A 53 -1.47 5.91 6.81
#